data_AF-A0A7S3VXJ9-F1
#
_entry.id   AF-A0A7S3VXJ9-F1
#
_cell.length_a   1.000
_cell.length_b   1.000
_cell.length_c   1.000
_cell.angle_alpha   90.00
_cell.angle_beta   90.00
_cell.angle_gamma   90.00
#
_symmetry.space_group_name_H-M   'P 1'
#
loop_
_entity.id
_entity.type
_entity.pdbx_description
1 polymer ?
#
loop_
_entity_poly.entity_id
_entity_poly.type
_entity_poly.pdbx_seq_one_letter_code
_entity_poly.pdbx_strand_id
1 'polypeptide(L)'
;AIARATFLSAAAGSASRCVATLLGGKSRQLMSACPLFLLSPLHASGFLAAAPLARSPRCAAVVSAESHWMDFLKFGGATPPFDVLSKTQEYVAATASAASDRGEYLPAPETYYADDYVFRGSIVGPISRRDVAETQKSFNLLGAYPDIDRGIFGLTVDPQNPYRVFFFERWTATMTGSIKIGPLTLPPSNKRIETPIHVTSITWNPDGKVVYESISPPVDRFEGNTKGAGAVFGLLAGAGLQLPASVGDPALIAQQKLNTDVFRGALGKTWSGEAEVPAWWKSTSKGAEPNDR
;
A
#
# COMPACT_ATOMS: atom_id res chain seq x y z
N ALA A 1 28.03 -30.85 -21.35
CA ALA A 1 28.41 -29.42 -21.26
C ALA A 1 27.14 -28.60 -21.19
N ILE A 2 26.90 -27.93 -20.07
CA ILE A 2 26.14 -26.67 -19.85
C ILE A 2 26.12 -26.44 -18.34
N ALA A 3 26.49 -25.24 -17.94
CA ALA A 3 27.16 -24.89 -16.70
C ALA A 3 26.22 -24.79 -15.46
N ARG A 4 26.72 -25.26 -14.32
CA ARG A 4 26.22 -24.93 -12.97
C ARG A 4 26.72 -23.54 -12.60
N ALA A 5 25.82 -22.59 -12.36
CA ALA A 5 26.16 -21.30 -11.78
C ALA A 5 26.07 -21.39 -10.24
N THR A 6 27.23 -21.35 -9.60
CA THR A 6 27.43 -21.28 -8.16
C THR A 6 27.16 -19.85 -7.68
N PHE A 7 26.22 -19.66 -6.75
CA PHE A 7 26.05 -18.37 -6.05
C PHE A 7 27.04 -18.28 -4.89
N LEU A 8 27.87 -17.23 -4.89
CA LEU A 8 28.81 -16.92 -3.81
C LEU A 8 28.07 -16.47 -2.56
N SER A 9 28.34 -17.17 -1.45
CA SER A 9 28.10 -16.72 -0.08
C SER A 9 29.30 -15.91 0.40
N ALA A 10 29.11 -14.64 0.74
CA ALA A 10 30.08 -13.85 1.50
C ALA A 10 29.55 -13.65 2.91
N ALA A 11 29.94 -14.56 3.80
CA ALA A 11 29.90 -14.37 5.25
C ALA A 11 31.28 -13.84 5.68
N ALA A 12 31.32 -12.71 6.37
CA ALA A 12 32.51 -12.27 7.09
C ALA A 12 32.09 -11.66 8.43
N GLY A 13 32.27 -12.45 9.49
CA GLY A 13 32.39 -11.96 10.85
C GLY A 13 33.83 -12.10 11.32
N SER A 14 34.33 -11.13 12.07
CA SER A 14 35.39 -11.25 13.10
C SER A 14 35.63 -9.84 13.67
N ALA A 15 35.13 -9.55 14.88
CA ALA A 15 35.86 -9.63 16.16
C ALA A 15 36.91 -8.53 16.38
N SER A 16 36.57 -7.65 17.33
CA SER A 16 37.38 -7.10 18.43
C SER A 16 38.86 -6.75 18.17
N ARG A 17 39.19 -5.47 18.33
CA ARG A 17 40.41 -5.05 19.03
C ARG A 17 40.21 -3.72 19.74
N CYS A 18 40.33 -3.81 21.06
CA CYS A 18 40.44 -2.74 22.02
C CYS A 18 41.84 -2.11 21.90
N VAL A 19 41.93 -0.78 21.76
CA VAL A 19 43.12 0.00 22.17
C VAL A 19 42.61 1.31 22.77
N ALA A 20 42.87 1.46 24.07
CA ALA A 20 42.70 2.68 24.83
C ALA A 20 43.95 3.55 24.68
N THR A 21 43.77 4.87 24.53
CA THR A 21 44.75 5.85 25.01
C THR A 21 44.02 7.09 25.53
N LEU A 22 44.35 7.42 26.78
CA LEU A 22 43.93 8.55 27.59
C LEU A 22 44.39 9.92 27.06
N LEU A 23 43.82 10.97 27.70
CA LEU A 23 44.26 12.37 27.92
C LEU A 23 43.12 13.31 27.46
N GLY A 24 42.44 14.10 28.28
CA GLY A 24 42.77 14.73 29.56
C GLY A 24 42.59 16.25 29.41
N GLY A 25 41.71 16.86 30.21
CA GLY A 25 41.88 18.26 30.63
C GLY A 25 41.00 19.37 30.02
N LYS A 26 39.95 19.71 30.79
CA LYS A 26 39.60 21.06 31.32
C LYS A 26 39.43 22.30 30.39
N SER A 27 38.24 22.87 30.56
CA SER A 27 37.94 24.29 30.86
C SER A 27 37.84 25.31 29.71
N ARG A 28 36.64 25.92 29.56
CA ARG A 28 36.39 27.33 29.98
C ARG A 28 34.92 27.72 29.78
N GLN A 29 34.26 28.12 30.87
CA GLN A 29 33.15 29.06 30.88
C GLN A 29 33.70 30.49 30.75
N LEU A 30 32.95 31.40 30.13
CA LEU A 30 32.83 32.77 30.64
C LEU A 30 31.60 33.49 30.07
N MET A 31 30.79 34.01 30.99
CA MET A 31 29.67 34.93 30.83
C MET A 31 30.15 36.35 30.48
N SER A 32 29.27 37.17 29.88
CA SER A 32 29.10 38.63 30.16
C SER A 32 27.96 39.15 29.25
N ALA A 33 26.74 39.37 29.74
CA ALA A 33 26.21 40.56 30.43
C ALA A 33 25.84 41.76 29.50
N CYS A 34 24.59 42.19 29.68
CA CYS A 34 23.80 43.29 29.07
C CYS A 34 24.35 44.69 29.45
N PRO A 35 23.86 45.82 28.88
CA PRO A 35 22.67 46.46 29.47
C PRO A 35 21.75 47.33 28.56
N LEU A 36 20.45 47.28 28.91
CA LEU A 36 19.43 48.35 29.09
C LEU A 36 19.35 49.63 28.23
N PHE A 37 18.12 49.90 27.76
CA PHE A 37 17.30 51.12 27.99
C PHE A 37 15.81 50.66 28.00
N LEU A 38 15.03 50.62 29.10
CA LEU A 38 14.28 51.68 29.84
C LEU A 38 13.44 52.59 28.90
N LEU A 39 12.14 52.89 29.02
CA LEU A 39 11.04 52.80 30.02
C LEU A 39 9.71 52.99 29.21
N SER A 40 8.71 52.09 29.23
CA SER A 40 7.42 52.16 29.98
C SER A 40 6.28 53.00 29.31
N PRO A 41 4.99 52.95 29.75
CA PRO A 41 3.89 52.40 28.93
C PRO A 41 2.71 53.39 28.73
N LEU A 42 1.80 53.09 27.79
CA LEU A 42 0.45 53.67 27.83
C LEU A 42 -0.61 52.62 27.46
N HIS A 43 -1.58 52.51 28.36
CA HIS A 43 -2.81 51.74 28.23
C HIS A 43 -3.69 52.29 27.12
N ALA A 44 -4.31 51.42 26.34
CA ALA A 44 -5.65 51.65 25.80
C ALA A 44 -6.32 50.30 25.49
N SER A 45 -7.39 50.03 26.23
CA SER A 45 -8.33 48.96 26.02
C SER A 45 -8.92 49.01 24.61
N GLY A 46 -8.96 47.86 23.93
CA GLY A 46 -9.66 47.69 22.66
C GLY A 46 -10.00 46.23 22.45
N PHE A 47 -11.23 45.85 22.81
CA PHE A 47 -11.84 44.60 22.35
C PHE A 47 -11.88 44.63 20.82
N LEU A 48 -10.95 43.93 20.17
CA LEU A 48 -11.03 43.61 18.75
C LEU A 48 -12.04 42.48 18.60
N ALA A 49 -13.28 42.84 18.28
CA ALA A 49 -14.25 41.91 17.74
C ALA A 49 -13.64 41.24 16.50
N ALA A 50 -13.53 39.92 16.52
CA ALA A 50 -13.12 39.14 15.36
C ALA A 50 -14.15 39.38 14.24
N ALA A 51 -13.73 40.08 13.18
CA ALA A 51 -14.51 40.19 11.96
C ALA A 51 -14.73 38.77 11.39
N PRO A 52 -15.93 38.40 10.96
CA PRO A 52 -16.13 37.14 10.27
C PRO A 52 -15.32 37.20 8.97
N LEU A 53 -14.48 36.19 8.73
CA LEU A 53 -13.78 36.00 7.46
C LEU A 53 -14.85 35.88 6.36
N ALA A 54 -15.15 36.98 5.70
CA ALA A 54 -15.99 37.00 4.52
C ALA A 54 -15.31 36.12 3.47
N ARG A 55 -15.91 34.96 3.18
CA ARG A 55 -15.51 34.13 2.04
C ARG A 55 -15.71 34.96 0.78
N SER A 56 -14.60 35.46 0.24
CA SER A 56 -14.57 36.01 -1.11
C SER A 56 -15.07 34.94 -2.09
N PRO A 57 -16.10 35.21 -2.91
CA PRO A 57 -16.46 34.31 -3.97
C PRO A 57 -15.39 34.47 -5.04
N ARG A 58 -14.30 33.69 -4.94
CA ARG A 58 -13.52 33.41 -6.13
C ARG A 58 -14.45 32.64 -7.05
N CYS A 59 -15.04 33.35 -8.01
CA CYS A 59 -15.38 32.81 -9.31
C CYS A 59 -14.10 32.23 -9.89
N ALA A 60 -13.76 31.01 -9.45
CA ALA A 60 -12.91 30.15 -10.21
C ALA A 60 -13.74 29.81 -11.44
N ALA A 61 -13.45 30.49 -12.55
CA ALA A 61 -13.77 29.94 -13.86
C ALA A 61 -13.19 28.52 -13.84
N VAL A 62 -14.08 27.54 -13.70
CA VAL A 62 -13.74 26.14 -13.89
C VAL A 62 -13.41 26.07 -15.37
N VAL A 63 -12.12 26.23 -15.68
CA VAL A 63 -11.56 25.72 -16.93
C VAL A 63 -12.04 24.28 -16.95
N SER A 64 -12.87 23.94 -17.94
CA SER A 64 -13.34 22.57 -18.16
C SER A 64 -12.11 21.70 -18.27
N ALA A 65 -11.67 21.13 -17.14
CA ALA A 65 -10.59 20.19 -17.11
C ALA A 65 -11.01 19.05 -18.05
N GLU A 66 -10.13 18.68 -18.98
CA GLU A 66 -10.32 17.45 -19.73
C GLU A 66 -10.67 16.34 -18.73
N SER A 67 -11.77 15.62 -18.97
CA SER A 67 -12.22 14.58 -18.06
C SER A 67 -11.09 13.57 -17.88
N HIS A 68 -10.65 13.38 -16.65
CA HIS A 68 -9.58 12.45 -16.34
C HIS A 68 -10.08 11.04 -16.68
N TRP A 69 -9.23 10.15 -17.23
CA TRP A 69 -9.70 8.84 -17.71
C TRP A 69 -10.35 7.97 -16.61
N MET A 70 -9.96 8.17 -15.34
CA MET A 70 -10.59 7.53 -14.18
C MET A 70 -12.01 8.07 -13.86
N ASP A 71 -12.44 9.18 -14.46
CA ASP A 71 -13.82 9.66 -14.35
C ASP A 71 -14.82 8.66 -14.96
N PHE A 72 -14.36 7.71 -15.77
CA PHE A 72 -15.11 6.51 -16.16
C PHE A 72 -15.77 5.83 -14.94
N LEU A 73 -15.04 5.72 -13.84
CA LEU A 73 -15.50 5.08 -12.60
C LEU A 73 -16.48 5.93 -11.79
N LYS A 74 -16.84 7.13 -12.27
CA LYS A 74 -17.93 7.95 -11.72
C LYS A 74 -19.25 7.73 -12.46
N PHE A 75 -19.24 6.90 -13.52
CA PHE A 75 -20.42 6.49 -14.28
C PHE A 75 -21.29 7.68 -14.74
N GLY A 76 -20.64 8.71 -15.27
CA GLY A 76 -21.33 9.93 -15.73
C GLY A 76 -21.97 10.77 -14.61
N GLY A 77 -21.53 10.58 -13.36
CA GLY A 77 -22.11 11.28 -12.20
C GLY A 77 -23.40 10.64 -11.68
N ALA A 78 -23.71 9.40 -12.06
CA ALA A 78 -24.85 8.67 -11.55
C ALA A 78 -24.79 8.52 -10.02
N THR A 79 -25.95 8.35 -9.39
CA THR A 79 -26.03 7.99 -7.96
C THR A 79 -26.12 6.47 -7.84
N PRO A 80 -25.35 5.83 -6.94
CA PRO A 80 -25.45 4.40 -6.70
C PRO A 80 -26.87 3.98 -6.32
N PRO A 81 -27.43 2.90 -6.89
CA PRO A 81 -28.77 2.41 -6.54
C PRO A 81 -28.81 1.61 -5.22
N PHE A 82 -27.71 1.59 -4.47
CA PHE A 82 -27.54 0.88 -3.19
C PHE A 82 -26.70 1.72 -2.22
N ASP A 83 -26.77 1.40 -0.94
CA ASP A 83 -25.86 1.98 0.05
C ASP A 83 -24.46 1.39 -0.12
N VAL A 84 -23.56 2.20 -0.69
CA VAL A 84 -22.18 1.85 -1.01
C VAL A 84 -21.36 1.55 0.25
N LEU A 85 -21.61 2.24 1.37
CA LEU A 85 -20.89 2.02 2.61
C LEU A 85 -21.32 0.69 3.24
N SER A 86 -22.64 0.47 3.38
CA SER A 86 -23.19 -0.78 3.92
C SER A 86 -22.74 -2.00 3.07
N LYS A 87 -22.79 -1.88 1.75
CA LYS A 87 -22.30 -2.93 0.84
C LYS A 87 -20.80 -3.21 0.97
N THR A 88 -20.02 -2.17 1.26
CA THR A 88 -18.58 -2.34 1.54
C THR A 88 -18.34 -3.06 2.85
N GLN A 89 -19.15 -2.80 3.88
CA GLN A 89 -19.08 -3.54 5.14
C GLN A 89 -19.41 -5.03 4.94
N GLU A 90 -20.41 -5.35 4.12
CA GLU A 90 -20.73 -6.73 3.73
C GLU A 90 -19.56 -7.40 2.99
N TYR A 91 -18.95 -6.71 2.02
CA TYR A 91 -17.75 -7.18 1.33
C TYR A 91 -16.61 -7.46 2.30
N VAL A 92 -16.31 -6.52 3.20
CA VAL A 92 -15.26 -6.67 4.21
C VAL A 92 -15.53 -7.88 5.10
N ALA A 93 -16.76 -8.03 5.61
CA ALA A 93 -17.15 -9.18 6.42
C ALA A 93 -17.00 -10.49 5.64
N ALA A 94 -17.40 -10.53 4.36
CA ALA A 94 -17.25 -11.69 3.50
C ALA A 94 -15.79 -12.06 3.23
N THR A 95 -14.89 -11.07 3.14
CA THR A 95 -13.44 -11.34 3.01
C THR A 95 -12.84 -11.91 4.30
N ALA A 96 -13.36 -11.48 5.47
CA ALA A 96 -12.92 -12.00 6.76
C ALA A 96 -13.42 -13.43 7.01
N SER A 97 -14.70 -13.73 6.71
CA SER A 97 -15.27 -15.07 6.87
C SER A 97 -14.71 -16.10 5.88
N ALA A 98 -14.37 -15.67 4.66
CA ALA A 98 -13.71 -16.54 3.68
C ALA A 98 -12.35 -17.07 4.18
N ALA A 99 -11.64 -16.28 4.99
CA ALA A 99 -10.39 -16.68 5.62
C ALA A 99 -10.58 -17.84 6.64
N SER A 100 -11.76 -17.91 7.27
CA SER A 100 -12.08 -18.89 8.32
C SER A 100 -12.56 -20.24 7.77
N ASP A 101 -13.41 -20.23 6.74
CA ASP A 101 -14.17 -21.44 6.34
C ASP A 101 -13.54 -22.22 5.18
N ARG A 102 -12.83 -21.55 4.26
CA ARG A 102 -12.38 -22.16 3.00
C ARG A 102 -10.88 -22.43 2.92
N GLY A 103 -10.09 -21.97 3.88
CA GLY A 103 -8.63 -22.00 3.76
C GLY A 103 -8.12 -21.20 2.56
N GLU A 104 -8.94 -20.28 2.03
CA GLU A 104 -8.62 -19.36 0.94
C GLU A 104 -8.71 -17.92 1.46
N TYR A 105 -7.57 -17.25 1.63
CA TYR A 105 -7.53 -15.83 1.96
C TYR A 105 -7.45 -15.06 0.67
N LEU A 106 -8.31 -14.04 0.60
CA LEU A 106 -8.41 -13.08 -0.50
C LEU A 106 -8.90 -13.80 -1.76
N PRO A 107 -10.22 -13.87 -1.93
CA PRO A 107 -11.08 -12.68 -2.08
C PRO A 107 -12.47 -12.86 -1.44
N ALA A 108 -13.33 -11.86 -1.54
CA ALA A 108 -14.77 -12.11 -1.40
C ALA A 108 -15.19 -13.19 -2.44
N PRO A 109 -16.35 -13.84 -2.29
CA PRO A 109 -16.87 -14.72 -3.35
C PRO A 109 -16.78 -14.05 -4.72
N GLU A 110 -16.43 -14.79 -5.78
CA GLU A 110 -16.22 -14.22 -7.14
C GLU A 110 -17.41 -13.38 -7.61
N THR A 111 -18.61 -13.68 -7.11
CA THR A 111 -19.84 -12.94 -7.32
C THR A 111 -19.76 -11.46 -6.91
N TYR A 112 -18.76 -11.03 -6.15
CA TYR A 112 -18.57 -9.61 -5.80
C TYR A 112 -17.88 -8.80 -6.88
N TYR A 113 -17.15 -9.42 -7.81
CA TYR A 113 -16.30 -8.71 -8.76
C TYR A 113 -16.98 -8.59 -10.12
N ALA A 114 -16.70 -7.49 -10.81
CA ALA A 114 -17.12 -7.26 -12.18
C ALA A 114 -16.19 -8.02 -13.15
N ASP A 115 -16.69 -8.37 -14.33
CA ASP A 115 -15.89 -9.04 -15.36
C ASP A 115 -14.74 -8.14 -15.86
N ASP A 116 -14.96 -6.82 -15.84
CA ASP A 116 -13.99 -5.78 -16.21
C ASP A 116 -13.24 -5.19 -15.01
N TYR A 117 -13.04 -6.01 -13.96
CA TYR A 117 -12.31 -5.62 -12.77
C TYR A 117 -10.82 -5.35 -13.02
N VAL A 118 -10.28 -4.33 -12.35
CA VAL A 118 -8.83 -4.07 -12.27
C VAL A 118 -8.37 -3.85 -10.83
N PHE A 119 -7.25 -4.46 -10.46
CA PHE A 119 -6.49 -4.12 -9.26
C PHE A 119 -5.24 -3.29 -9.59
N ARG A 120 -4.93 -2.29 -8.77
CA ARG A 120 -3.67 -1.53 -8.83
C ARG A 120 -3.14 -1.18 -7.43
N GLY A 121 -2.02 -1.77 -7.05
CA GLY A 121 -1.15 -1.28 -5.98
C GLY A 121 -0.01 -0.41 -6.53
N SER A 122 0.89 0.07 -5.67
CA SER A 122 2.01 0.92 -6.11
C SER A 122 2.94 0.23 -7.12
N ILE A 123 3.23 -1.05 -6.90
CA ILE A 123 4.14 -1.85 -7.73
C ILE A 123 3.48 -3.07 -8.37
N VAL A 124 2.14 -3.19 -8.29
CA VAL A 124 1.35 -4.29 -8.85
C VAL A 124 0.18 -3.70 -9.63
N GLY A 125 -0.11 -4.26 -10.80
CA GLY A 125 -1.21 -3.88 -11.67
C GLY A 125 -0.76 -3.14 -12.92
N PRO A 126 -1.68 -2.91 -13.87
CA PRO A 126 -3.06 -3.38 -13.86
C PRO A 126 -3.12 -4.91 -13.93
N ILE A 127 -3.95 -5.51 -13.07
CA ILE A 127 -4.08 -6.97 -12.98
C ILE A 127 -5.56 -7.34 -12.84
N SER A 128 -5.99 -8.33 -13.62
CA SER A 128 -7.35 -8.84 -13.66
C SER A 128 -7.69 -9.64 -12.40
N ARG A 129 -8.99 -9.85 -12.17
CA ARG A 129 -9.47 -10.58 -10.99
C ARG A 129 -8.92 -12.02 -10.95
N ARG A 130 -8.93 -12.70 -12.10
CA ARG A 130 -8.40 -14.05 -12.29
C ARG A 130 -6.93 -14.15 -11.88
N ASP A 131 -6.09 -13.24 -12.40
CA ASP A 131 -4.65 -13.27 -12.13
C ASP A 131 -4.31 -12.88 -10.68
N VAL A 132 -5.10 -12.01 -10.04
CA VAL A 132 -4.98 -11.74 -8.59
C VAL A 132 -5.24 -13.02 -7.78
N ALA A 133 -6.33 -13.73 -8.07
CA ALA A 133 -6.70 -14.96 -7.37
C ALA A 133 -5.63 -16.04 -7.52
N GLU A 134 -5.15 -16.26 -8.74
CA GLU A 134 -4.09 -17.24 -9.03
C GLU A 134 -2.78 -16.89 -8.31
N THR A 135 -2.41 -15.60 -8.31
CA THR A 135 -1.20 -15.11 -7.62
C THR A 135 -1.29 -15.29 -6.11
N GLN A 136 -2.41 -14.90 -5.49
CA GLN A 136 -2.62 -15.06 -4.04
C GLN A 136 -2.62 -16.52 -3.61
N LYS A 137 -3.28 -17.39 -4.40
CA LYS A 137 -3.27 -18.84 -4.18
C LYS A 137 -1.86 -19.43 -4.22
N SER A 138 -1.02 -18.96 -5.13
CA SER A 138 0.36 -19.46 -5.29
C SER A 138 1.24 -19.24 -4.04
N PHE A 139 0.98 -18.19 -3.25
CA PHE A 139 1.76 -17.87 -2.06
C PHE A 139 1.38 -18.69 -0.81
N ASN A 140 0.24 -19.40 -0.85
CA ASN A 140 -0.28 -20.18 0.29
C ASN A 140 -0.33 -19.37 1.60
N LEU A 141 -0.82 -18.13 1.52
CA LEU A 141 -0.75 -17.19 2.66
C LEU A 141 -1.46 -17.73 3.90
N LEU A 142 -2.62 -18.38 3.80
CA LEU A 142 -3.29 -18.96 4.97
C LEU A 142 -2.60 -20.15 5.57
N GLY A 143 -2.00 -21.00 4.72
CA GLY A 143 -1.18 -22.08 5.24
C GLY A 143 0.00 -21.55 6.04
N ALA A 144 0.57 -20.42 5.64
CA ALA A 144 1.65 -19.76 6.35
C ALA A 144 1.20 -18.93 7.57
N TYR A 145 0.02 -18.30 7.48
CA TYR A 145 -0.51 -17.30 8.41
C TYR A 145 -1.98 -17.59 8.74
N PRO A 146 -2.27 -18.60 9.57
CA PRO A 146 -3.65 -19.00 9.86
C PRO A 146 -4.41 -17.98 10.73
N ASP A 147 -3.70 -17.11 11.45
CA ASP A 147 -4.24 -16.04 12.30
C ASP A 147 -4.17 -14.66 11.63
N ILE A 148 -4.10 -14.61 10.29
CA ILE A 148 -4.06 -13.35 9.57
C ILE A 148 -5.32 -12.51 9.82
N ASP A 149 -5.10 -11.27 10.21
CA ASP A 149 -6.14 -10.25 10.39
C ASP A 149 -5.73 -9.01 9.60
N ARG A 150 -6.67 -8.44 8.84
CA ARG A 150 -6.46 -7.22 8.04
C ARG A 150 -6.54 -5.95 8.88
N GLY A 151 -7.17 -6.00 10.06
CA GLY A 151 -7.36 -4.84 10.92
C GLY A 151 -8.00 -3.68 10.16
N ILE A 152 -9.15 -3.90 9.52
CA ILE A 152 -9.84 -2.90 8.70
C ILE A 152 -10.56 -1.89 9.57
N PHE A 153 -10.39 -0.59 9.29
CA PHE A 153 -11.09 0.49 9.98
C PHE A 153 -11.25 1.74 9.10
N GLY A 154 -12.04 2.70 9.58
CA GLY A 154 -12.17 4.03 8.96
C GLY A 154 -12.79 4.01 7.56
N LEU A 155 -13.80 3.16 7.33
CA LEU A 155 -14.53 3.13 6.08
C LEU A 155 -15.21 4.48 5.81
N THR A 156 -14.97 5.05 4.64
CA THR A 156 -15.55 6.34 4.23
C THR A 156 -15.81 6.38 2.73
N VAL A 157 -16.98 6.90 2.33
CA VAL A 157 -17.29 7.12 0.91
C VAL A 157 -16.45 8.29 0.38
N ASP A 158 -15.95 8.17 -0.85
CA ASP A 158 -15.24 9.24 -1.56
C ASP A 158 -16.23 10.38 -1.88
N PRO A 159 -16.02 11.62 -1.39
CA PRO A 159 -16.90 12.74 -1.68
C PRO A 159 -16.97 13.12 -3.17
N GLN A 160 -15.99 12.70 -3.99
CA GLN A 160 -15.92 12.98 -5.41
C GLN A 160 -16.35 11.80 -6.30
N ASN A 161 -16.48 10.60 -5.73
CA ASN A 161 -16.98 9.43 -6.43
C ASN A 161 -17.90 8.63 -5.49
N PRO A 162 -19.24 8.78 -5.60
CA PRO A 162 -20.17 8.16 -4.66
C PRO A 162 -20.16 6.62 -4.71
N TYR A 163 -19.55 6.02 -5.74
CA TYR A 163 -19.38 4.58 -5.86
C TYR A 163 -18.14 4.01 -5.17
N ARG A 164 -17.29 4.88 -4.61
CA ARG A 164 -15.99 4.48 -4.07
C ARG A 164 -15.94 4.62 -2.56
N VAL A 165 -15.34 3.63 -1.91
CA VAL A 165 -15.06 3.65 -0.46
C VAL A 165 -13.57 3.51 -0.25
N PHE A 166 -13.04 4.33 0.65
CA PHE A 166 -11.72 4.19 1.23
C PHE A 166 -11.80 3.54 2.59
N PHE A 167 -10.79 2.76 2.96
CA PHE A 167 -10.61 2.24 4.31
C PHE A 167 -9.13 2.02 4.58
N PHE A 168 -8.78 2.00 5.87
CA PHE A 168 -7.44 1.71 6.34
C PHE A 168 -7.33 0.23 6.70
N GLU A 169 -6.13 -0.30 6.57
CA GLU A 169 -5.81 -1.65 7.00
C GLU A 169 -4.49 -1.65 7.76
N ARG A 170 -4.41 -2.50 8.78
CA ARG A 170 -3.18 -2.81 9.51
C ARG A 170 -3.12 -4.32 9.72
N TRP A 171 -2.37 -5.00 8.87
CA TRP A 171 -2.36 -6.45 8.86
C TRP A 171 -1.52 -6.98 10.01
N THR A 172 -2.03 -7.98 10.72
CA THR A 172 -1.27 -8.74 11.71
C THR A 172 -1.39 -10.23 11.42
N ALA A 173 -0.32 -10.98 11.67
CA ALA A 173 -0.31 -12.42 11.46
C ALA A 173 0.87 -13.08 12.17
N THR A 174 0.85 -14.39 12.38
CA THR A 174 1.95 -15.18 12.92
C THR A 174 2.34 -16.27 11.91
N MET A 175 3.62 -16.32 11.54
CA MET A 175 4.09 -17.29 10.53
C MET A 175 4.28 -18.69 11.13
N THR A 176 3.19 -19.43 11.32
CA THR A 176 3.22 -20.80 11.86
C THR A 176 3.37 -21.87 10.78
N GLY A 177 3.17 -21.51 9.50
CA GLY A 177 3.41 -22.39 8.37
C GLY A 177 4.50 -21.91 7.42
N SER A 178 4.79 -22.72 6.41
CA SER A 178 5.82 -22.43 5.40
C SER A 178 5.25 -21.57 4.28
N ILE A 179 6.06 -20.62 3.77
CA ILE A 179 5.74 -19.85 2.57
C ILE A 179 6.44 -20.45 1.37
N LYS A 180 5.73 -20.54 0.24
CA LYS A 180 6.28 -20.98 -1.05
C LYS A 180 6.28 -19.81 -2.03
N ILE A 181 7.42 -19.56 -2.66
CA ILE A 181 7.59 -18.55 -3.71
C ILE A 181 8.42 -19.18 -4.82
N GLY A 182 7.74 -19.60 -5.88
CA GLY A 182 8.34 -20.43 -6.91
C GLY A 182 9.08 -21.62 -6.29
N PRO A 183 10.40 -21.79 -6.55
CA PRO A 183 11.18 -22.89 -6.00
C PRO A 183 11.62 -22.70 -4.54
N LEU A 184 11.47 -21.50 -3.97
CA LEU A 184 11.89 -21.19 -2.61
C LEU A 184 10.80 -21.58 -1.61
N THR A 185 11.16 -22.34 -0.59
CA THR A 185 10.31 -22.60 0.58
C THR A 185 10.96 -22.03 1.82
N LEU A 186 10.26 -21.11 2.50
CA LEU A 186 10.69 -20.56 3.77
C LEU A 186 10.01 -21.32 4.92
N PRO A 187 10.77 -21.86 5.89
CA PRO A 187 10.20 -22.60 7.00
C PRO A 187 9.41 -21.67 7.93
N PRO A 188 8.49 -22.22 8.76
CA PRO A 188 7.80 -21.44 9.79
C PRO A 188 8.80 -20.70 10.67
N SER A 189 8.54 -19.41 10.92
CA SER A 189 9.40 -18.60 11.79
C SER A 189 8.80 -18.35 13.16
N ASN A 190 7.50 -18.61 13.34
CA ASN A 190 6.69 -18.27 14.52
C ASN A 190 6.78 -16.79 14.93
N LYS A 191 7.22 -15.91 14.03
CA LYS A 191 7.28 -14.48 14.27
C LYS A 191 5.92 -13.86 14.00
N ARG A 192 5.52 -12.95 14.89
CA ARG A 192 4.38 -12.05 14.66
C ARG A 192 4.80 -10.94 13.70
N ILE A 193 4.00 -10.74 12.67
CA ILE A 193 4.11 -9.70 11.67
C ILE A 193 3.05 -8.64 11.98
N GLU A 194 3.45 -7.39 11.84
CA GLU A 194 2.58 -6.23 11.90
C GLU A 194 2.98 -5.27 10.78
N THR A 195 2.08 -5.03 9.84
CA THR A 195 2.34 -4.08 8.75
C THR A 195 2.09 -2.65 9.22
N PRO A 196 2.75 -1.65 8.61
CA PRO A 196 2.28 -0.27 8.72
C PRO A 196 0.85 -0.13 8.15
N ILE A 197 0.16 0.95 8.50
CA ILE A 197 -1.14 1.27 7.90
C ILE A 197 -0.97 1.54 6.40
N HIS A 198 -1.85 0.98 5.57
CA HIS A 198 -2.07 1.42 4.19
C HIS A 198 -3.56 1.73 3.95
N VAL A 199 -3.84 2.48 2.90
CA VAL A 199 -5.20 2.79 2.45
C VAL A 199 -5.56 1.88 1.30
N THR A 200 -6.72 1.26 1.38
CA THR A 200 -7.33 0.53 0.29
C THR A 200 -8.58 1.28 -0.16
N SER A 201 -8.84 1.29 -1.46
CA SER A 201 -10.12 1.76 -1.98
C SER A 201 -10.75 0.75 -2.90
N ILE A 202 -12.06 0.59 -2.79
CA ILE A 202 -12.87 -0.20 -3.72
C ILE A 202 -13.86 0.73 -4.41
N THR A 203 -14.09 0.50 -5.69
CA THR A 203 -15.11 1.18 -6.48
C THR A 203 -16.09 0.16 -7.00
N TRP A 204 -17.36 0.40 -6.70
CA TRP A 204 -18.48 -0.41 -7.17
C TRP A 204 -18.99 0.10 -8.51
N ASN A 205 -19.47 -0.78 -9.37
CA ASN A 205 -20.25 -0.38 -10.54
C ASN A 205 -21.75 -0.24 -10.19
N PRO A 206 -22.59 0.29 -11.09
CA PRO A 206 -24.04 0.42 -10.87
C PRO A 206 -24.76 -0.90 -10.54
N ASP A 207 -24.22 -2.03 -11.00
CA ASP A 207 -24.74 -3.37 -10.68
C ASP A 207 -24.30 -3.86 -9.29
N GLY A 208 -23.51 -3.06 -8.58
CA GLY A 208 -22.99 -3.37 -7.27
C GLY A 208 -21.99 -4.52 -7.29
N LYS A 209 -21.10 -4.51 -8.29
CA LYS A 209 -19.90 -5.33 -8.36
C LYS A 209 -18.66 -4.45 -8.21
N VAL A 210 -17.61 -4.95 -7.57
CA VAL A 210 -16.32 -4.26 -7.50
C VAL A 210 -15.69 -4.27 -8.89
N VAL A 211 -15.47 -3.08 -9.47
CA VAL A 211 -14.82 -2.90 -10.78
C VAL A 211 -13.38 -2.39 -10.64
N TYR A 212 -13.05 -1.76 -9.53
CA TYR A 212 -11.70 -1.28 -9.30
C TYR A 212 -11.32 -1.38 -7.83
N GLU A 213 -10.15 -1.95 -7.55
CA GLU A 213 -9.54 -1.94 -6.22
C GLU A 213 -8.12 -1.35 -6.32
N SER A 214 -7.77 -0.50 -5.36
CA SER A 214 -6.43 0.05 -5.28
C SER A 214 -5.88 0.07 -3.86
N ILE A 215 -4.56 -0.08 -3.76
CA ILE A 215 -3.83 -0.08 -2.50
C ILE A 215 -2.73 0.99 -2.57
N SER A 216 -2.70 1.86 -1.57
CA SER A 216 -1.67 2.89 -1.44
C SER A 216 -0.35 2.31 -0.94
N PRO A 217 0.78 3.02 -1.13
CA PRO A 217 1.93 2.82 -0.25
C PRO A 217 1.53 2.99 1.22
N PRO A 218 2.30 2.44 2.17
CA PRO A 218 2.03 2.69 3.58
C PRO A 218 2.03 4.18 3.93
N VAL A 219 1.13 4.56 4.84
CA VAL A 219 0.94 5.93 5.31
C VAL A 219 2.17 6.40 6.09
N ASP A 220 2.68 5.53 6.97
CA ASP A 220 3.95 5.74 7.67
C ASP A 220 4.81 4.47 7.57
N ARG A 221 5.94 4.58 6.86
CA ARG A 221 6.87 3.46 6.63
C ARG A 221 7.67 3.02 7.88
N PHE A 222 7.59 3.79 8.97
CA PHE A 222 8.24 3.47 10.24
C PHE A 222 7.36 2.68 11.20
N GLU A 223 6.07 2.55 10.90
CA GLU A 223 5.16 1.70 11.69
C GLU A 223 5.38 0.20 11.41
N GLY A 224 4.98 -0.61 12.38
CA GLY A 224 5.03 -2.06 12.30
C GLY A 224 6.46 -2.63 12.32
N ASN A 225 6.61 -3.87 11.88
CA ASN A 225 7.89 -4.59 11.89
C ASN A 225 8.33 -5.11 10.52
N THR A 226 7.65 -4.67 9.46
CA THR A 226 7.89 -5.09 8.07
C THR A 226 8.75 -4.10 7.27
N LYS A 227 9.41 -3.15 7.95
CA LYS A 227 10.29 -2.14 7.35
C LYS A 227 9.59 -1.31 6.25
N GLY A 228 8.33 -0.95 6.48
CA GLY A 228 7.56 -0.13 5.54
C GLY A 228 6.92 -0.90 4.40
N ALA A 229 6.79 -2.23 4.48
CA ALA A 229 6.06 -3.03 3.51
C ALA A 229 4.64 -3.34 4.01
N GLY A 230 3.62 -2.94 3.23
CA GLY A 230 2.20 -3.17 3.52
C GLY A 230 1.63 -4.43 2.85
N ALA A 231 0.40 -4.80 3.22
CA ALA A 231 -0.36 -5.91 2.64
C ALA A 231 0.46 -7.21 2.49
N VAL A 232 0.32 -7.93 1.37
CA VAL A 232 1.03 -9.18 1.09
C VAL A 232 2.56 -9.00 1.14
N PHE A 233 3.10 -7.89 0.64
CA PHE A 233 4.54 -7.62 0.69
C PHE A 233 5.07 -7.49 2.13
N GLY A 234 4.25 -6.97 3.04
CA GLY A 234 4.56 -6.95 4.47
C GLY A 234 4.72 -8.35 5.07
N LEU A 235 3.83 -9.28 4.71
CA LEU A 235 3.95 -10.69 5.13
C LEU A 235 5.23 -11.33 4.59
N LEU A 236 5.51 -11.15 3.29
CA LEU A 236 6.73 -11.68 2.67
C LEU A 236 8.00 -11.08 3.31
N ALA A 237 7.99 -9.78 3.61
CA ALA A 237 9.07 -9.11 4.32
C ALA A 237 9.28 -9.65 5.73
N GLY A 238 8.20 -9.87 6.49
CA GLY A 238 8.27 -10.47 7.82
C GLY A 238 8.75 -11.93 7.80
N ALA A 239 8.51 -12.65 6.69
CA ALA A 239 9.09 -13.98 6.44
C ALA A 239 10.60 -13.96 6.10
N GLY A 240 11.19 -12.78 5.96
CA GLY A 240 12.62 -12.59 5.67
C GLY A 240 12.94 -12.29 4.21
N LEU A 241 11.93 -12.10 3.35
CA LEU A 241 12.15 -11.74 1.95
C LEU A 241 12.21 -10.23 1.80
N GLN A 242 13.39 -9.72 1.52
CA GLN A 242 13.53 -8.32 1.18
C GLN A 242 13.12 -8.13 -0.27
N LEU A 243 11.93 -7.59 -0.48
CA LEU A 243 11.43 -7.26 -1.80
C LEU A 243 11.60 -5.75 -2.02
N PRO A 244 12.26 -5.31 -3.11
CA PRO A 244 12.23 -3.91 -3.49
C PRO A 244 10.77 -3.52 -3.76
N ALA A 245 10.35 -2.38 -3.22
CA ALA A 245 8.95 -1.93 -3.24
C ALA A 245 8.80 -0.49 -3.75
N SER A 246 9.79 -0.01 -4.52
CA SER A 246 9.83 1.37 -4.98
C SER A 246 9.35 1.49 -6.42
N VAL A 247 8.41 2.41 -6.65
CA VAL A 247 8.02 2.82 -8.01
C VAL A 247 9.23 3.46 -8.69
N GLY A 248 9.45 3.11 -9.96
CA GLY A 248 10.55 3.60 -10.78
C GLY A 248 11.89 2.91 -10.57
N ASP A 249 11.98 1.92 -9.66
CA ASP A 249 13.23 1.20 -9.43
C ASP A 249 13.59 0.32 -10.66
N PRO A 250 14.73 0.56 -11.34
CA PRO A 250 15.05 -0.14 -12.58
C PRO A 250 15.22 -1.65 -12.40
N ALA A 251 15.77 -2.08 -11.26
CA ALA A 251 16.02 -3.49 -10.98
C ALA A 251 14.69 -4.24 -10.75
N LEU A 252 13.78 -3.66 -9.97
CA LEU A 252 12.45 -4.18 -9.75
C LEU A 252 11.66 -4.27 -11.05
N ILE A 253 11.65 -3.21 -11.87
CA ILE A 253 10.97 -3.21 -13.17
C ILE A 253 11.52 -4.35 -14.05
N ALA A 254 12.84 -4.48 -14.15
CA ALA A 254 13.47 -5.56 -14.92
C ALA A 254 13.11 -6.95 -14.39
N GLN A 255 13.11 -7.13 -13.06
CA GLN A 255 12.73 -8.39 -12.41
C GLN A 255 11.27 -8.74 -12.67
N GLN A 256 10.35 -7.78 -12.56
CA GLN A 256 8.93 -8.02 -12.78
C GLN A 256 8.64 -8.36 -14.25
N LYS A 257 9.33 -7.71 -15.20
CA LYS A 257 9.22 -8.02 -16.64
C LYS A 257 9.74 -9.41 -16.94
N LEU A 258 10.91 -9.75 -16.40
CA LEU A 258 11.46 -11.09 -16.53
C LEU A 258 10.49 -12.16 -15.96
N ASN A 259 9.92 -11.92 -14.78
CA ASN A 259 8.96 -12.85 -14.19
C ASN A 259 7.66 -12.97 -15.00
N THR A 260 7.03 -11.86 -15.35
CA THR A 260 5.70 -11.88 -15.98
C THR A 260 5.78 -12.23 -17.46
N ASP A 261 6.73 -11.68 -18.21
CA ASP A 261 6.79 -11.82 -19.66
C ASP A 261 7.60 -13.06 -20.10
N VAL A 262 8.68 -13.40 -19.38
CA VAL A 262 9.56 -14.54 -19.74
C VAL A 262 9.17 -15.80 -18.96
N PHE A 263 9.01 -15.69 -17.63
CA PHE A 263 8.62 -16.82 -16.78
C PHE A 263 7.11 -17.00 -16.64
N ARG A 264 6.30 -16.24 -17.39
CA ARG A 264 4.83 -16.34 -17.41
C ARG A 264 4.19 -16.25 -16.02
N GLY A 265 4.80 -15.50 -15.11
CA GLY A 265 4.32 -15.31 -13.74
C GLY A 265 4.61 -16.47 -12.79
N ALA A 266 5.66 -17.28 -13.04
CA ALA A 266 6.03 -18.41 -12.17
C ALA A 266 6.25 -18.01 -10.69
N LEU A 267 6.55 -16.74 -10.40
CA LEU A 267 6.69 -16.19 -9.04
C LEU A 267 5.48 -15.36 -8.60
N GLY A 268 4.33 -15.55 -9.25
CA GLY A 268 3.14 -14.71 -9.11
C GLY A 268 3.15 -13.58 -10.14
N LYS A 269 2.01 -13.30 -10.78
CA LYS A 269 1.92 -12.23 -11.78
C LYS A 269 1.84 -10.87 -11.09
N THR A 270 2.56 -9.88 -11.63
CA THR A 270 2.49 -8.49 -11.17
C THR A 270 1.60 -7.62 -12.04
N TRP A 271 1.23 -8.05 -13.24
CA TRP A 271 0.20 -7.46 -14.11
C TRP A 271 -0.43 -8.55 -14.99
N SER A 272 -1.56 -8.23 -15.60
CA SER A 272 -2.22 -9.11 -16.57
C SER A 272 -1.82 -8.81 -18.01
N GLY A 273 -2.04 -9.78 -18.90
CA GLY A 273 -1.84 -9.58 -20.33
C GLY A 273 -2.78 -8.51 -20.88
N GLU A 274 -2.40 -7.85 -21.97
CA GLU A 274 -3.16 -6.71 -22.52
C GLU A 274 -4.60 -7.06 -22.91
N ALA A 275 -4.84 -8.29 -23.36
CA ALA A 275 -6.19 -8.77 -23.69
C ALA A 275 -7.10 -8.95 -22.46
N GLU A 276 -6.53 -9.00 -21.25
CA GLU A 276 -7.26 -9.17 -19.99
C GLU A 276 -7.44 -7.86 -19.23
N VAL A 277 -6.81 -6.78 -19.70
CA VAL A 277 -6.99 -5.45 -19.15
C VAL A 277 -8.16 -4.79 -19.90
N PRO A 278 -9.22 -4.35 -19.20
CA PRO A 278 -10.41 -3.83 -19.84
C PRO A 278 -10.16 -2.50 -20.53
N ALA A 279 -10.93 -2.23 -21.58
CA ALA A 279 -10.74 -1.06 -22.43
C ALA A 279 -10.90 0.29 -21.71
N TRP A 280 -11.56 0.33 -20.54
CA TRP A 280 -11.68 1.55 -19.74
C TRP A 280 -10.36 1.96 -19.07
N TRP A 281 -9.45 1.01 -18.85
CA TRP A 281 -8.12 1.29 -18.32
C TRP A 281 -7.24 1.90 -19.41
N LYS A 282 -6.72 3.11 -19.18
CA LYS A 282 -5.97 3.87 -20.22
C LYS A 282 -4.47 3.99 -19.97
N SER A 283 -4.00 3.68 -18.77
CA SER A 283 -2.58 3.71 -18.44
C SER A 283 -1.86 2.48 -19.02
N THR A 284 -0.72 2.70 -19.64
CA THR A 284 0.18 1.65 -20.13
C THR A 284 1.23 1.24 -19.10
N SER A 285 1.31 1.96 -17.97
CA SER A 285 2.23 1.68 -16.87
C SER A 285 1.91 0.33 -16.20
N LYS A 286 2.94 -0.53 -16.08
CA LYS A 286 2.83 -1.88 -15.50
C LYS A 286 3.72 -2.04 -14.27
N GLY A 287 3.20 -2.68 -13.24
CA GLY A 287 3.96 -3.05 -12.04
C GLY A 287 4.58 -1.82 -11.36
N ALA A 288 5.90 -1.81 -11.22
CA ALA A 288 6.65 -0.72 -10.61
C ALA A 288 7.02 0.42 -11.58
N GLU A 289 6.55 0.41 -12.83
CA GLU A 289 6.81 1.51 -13.76
C GLU A 289 6.23 2.84 -13.24
N PRO A 290 6.87 3.99 -13.55
CA PRO A 290 6.26 5.29 -13.32
C PRO A 290 4.91 5.42 -14.02
N ASN A 291 4.00 6.22 -13.46
CA ASN A 291 2.72 6.50 -14.11
C ASN A 291 2.94 7.33 -15.37
N ASP A 292 2.17 7.02 -16.41
CA ASP A 292 2.24 7.63 -17.75
C ASP A 292 1.11 8.63 -18.02
N ARG A 293 0.14 8.74 -17.11
CA ARG A 293 -1.03 9.61 -17.17
C ARG A 293 -1.42 10.13 -15.79
#